data_AF-H1B4P2-F1
#
_entry.id   AF-H1B4P2-F1
#
_cell.length_a   1.000
_cell.length_b   1.000
_cell.length_c   1.000
_cell.angle_alpha   90.00
_cell.angle_beta   90.00
_cell.angle_gamma   90.00
#
_symmetry.space_group_name_H-M   'P 1'
#
loop_
_entity.id
_entity.type
_entity.pdbx_description
1 polymer ?
#
loop_
_entity_poly.entity_id
_entity_poly.type
_entity_poly.pdbx_seq_one_letter_code
_entity_poly.pdbx_strand_id
1 'polypeptide(L)'
;MKKKKNKEKSKEKRVRKEAIKKKKLCATALEWSNIEMIEGNAIHLKDGNDKEQIIGVKLIPRNIFIDNSHVQSQVINNLRIVFNKLRFPVYWQYVFVPVQIDDHITMLLAAEEQEEDPKIRSMIRNDFEKATWFQDTHRELEFFLMLRNKDENILLKNFDELVSEIRHSGFRTKSLNIHDFYNYVAYMYENPLINDFYFSRGIFSCLIDDADEVYIEDEYHEPDFSYDDYYRSESKEEENVE
;
A
#
# COMPACT_ATOMS: atom_id res chain seq x y z
N MET A 1 -24.05 -34.36 -22.65
CA MET A 1 -23.40 -33.05 -22.37
C MET A 1 -24.36 -31.92 -22.00
N LYS A 2 -25.50 -31.71 -22.69
CA LYS A 2 -26.46 -30.60 -22.39
C LYS A 2 -27.04 -30.60 -20.95
N LYS A 3 -27.37 -31.77 -20.38
CA LYS A 3 -27.90 -31.87 -18.99
C LYS A 3 -26.87 -31.49 -17.91
N LYS A 4 -25.57 -31.70 -18.14
CA LYS A 4 -24.48 -31.32 -17.21
C LYS A 4 -24.31 -29.79 -17.18
N LYS A 5 -24.22 -29.16 -18.36
CA LYS A 5 -24.14 -27.69 -18.52
C LYS A 5 -25.33 -26.94 -17.89
N ASN A 6 -26.55 -27.48 -17.99
CA ASN A 6 -27.73 -26.87 -17.34
C ASN A 6 -27.69 -26.98 -15.81
N LYS A 7 -27.13 -28.07 -15.27
CA LYS A 7 -27.00 -28.27 -13.82
C LYS A 7 -25.92 -27.35 -13.23
N GLU A 8 -24.83 -27.14 -13.94
CA GLU A 8 -23.77 -26.16 -13.61
C GLU A 8 -24.30 -24.73 -13.61
N LYS A 9 -24.98 -24.30 -14.69
CA LYS A 9 -25.62 -22.97 -14.75
C LYS A 9 -26.64 -22.73 -13.63
N SER A 10 -27.39 -23.76 -13.25
CA SER A 10 -28.33 -23.67 -12.13
C SER A 10 -27.62 -23.54 -10.77
N LYS A 11 -26.47 -24.19 -10.61
CA LYS A 11 -25.65 -24.11 -9.40
C LYS A 11 -25.01 -22.73 -9.28
N GLU A 12 -24.44 -22.19 -10.36
CA GLU A 12 -23.91 -20.83 -10.44
C GLU A 12 -24.95 -19.77 -10.07
N LYS A 13 -26.16 -19.86 -10.65
CA LYS A 13 -27.26 -18.95 -10.30
C LYS A 13 -27.65 -19.01 -8.83
N ARG A 14 -27.58 -20.19 -8.20
CA ARG A 14 -27.88 -20.34 -6.77
C ARG A 14 -26.79 -19.69 -5.92
N VAL A 15 -25.52 -19.94 -6.23
CA VAL A 15 -24.37 -19.33 -5.56
C VAL A 15 -24.42 -17.80 -5.69
N ARG A 16 -24.68 -17.27 -6.89
CA ARG A 16 -24.80 -15.82 -7.12
C ARG A 16 -25.93 -15.20 -6.28
N LYS A 17 -27.08 -15.88 -6.17
CA LYS A 17 -28.20 -15.43 -5.31
C LYS A 17 -27.86 -15.45 -3.82
N GLU A 18 -27.19 -16.50 -3.35
CA GLU A 18 -26.73 -16.60 -1.96
C GLU A 18 -25.70 -15.52 -1.63
N ALA A 19 -24.76 -15.26 -2.54
CA ALA A 19 -23.78 -14.19 -2.43
C ALA A 19 -24.46 -12.81 -2.38
N ILE A 20 -25.45 -12.52 -3.22
CA ILE A 20 -26.23 -11.27 -3.15
C ILE A 20 -26.92 -11.11 -1.79
N LYS A 21 -27.52 -12.18 -1.25
CA LYS A 21 -28.17 -12.14 0.06
C LYS A 21 -27.17 -11.83 1.18
N LYS A 22 -26.01 -12.48 1.15
CA LYS A 22 -24.91 -12.22 2.10
C LYS A 22 -24.35 -10.80 1.95
N LYS A 23 -24.18 -10.29 0.73
CA LYS A 23 -23.69 -8.93 0.46
C LYS A 23 -24.63 -7.87 1.05
N LYS A 24 -25.95 -8.07 0.96
CA LYS A 24 -26.92 -7.17 1.62
C LYS A 24 -26.78 -7.15 3.14
N LEU A 25 -26.60 -8.32 3.77
CA LEU A 25 -26.39 -8.40 5.22
C LEU A 25 -25.08 -7.74 5.65
N CYS A 26 -24.00 -7.95 4.88
CA CYS A 26 -22.71 -7.30 5.12
C CYS A 26 -22.81 -5.79 4.95
N ALA A 27 -23.51 -5.30 3.92
CA ALA A 27 -23.72 -3.87 3.72
C ALA A 27 -24.43 -3.22 4.91
N THR A 28 -25.46 -3.86 5.48
CA THR A 28 -26.11 -3.37 6.72
C THR A 28 -25.15 -3.37 7.92
N ALA A 29 -24.30 -4.39 8.04
CA ALA A 29 -23.32 -4.47 9.13
C ALA A 29 -22.18 -3.44 9.00
N LEU A 30 -21.96 -2.89 7.80
CA LEU A 30 -20.92 -1.90 7.49
C LEU A 30 -21.48 -0.50 7.24
N GLU A 31 -22.78 -0.28 7.44
CA GLU A 31 -23.47 1.00 7.21
C GLU A 31 -22.93 2.15 8.07
N TRP A 32 -22.28 1.82 9.18
CA TRP A 32 -21.62 2.78 10.06
C TRP A 32 -20.32 3.34 9.50
N SER A 33 -19.76 2.74 8.44
CA SER A 33 -18.54 3.20 7.79
C SER A 33 -18.83 4.04 6.56
N ASN A 34 -18.08 5.12 6.42
CA ASN A 34 -18.18 6.01 5.27
C ASN A 34 -17.38 5.53 4.05
N ILE A 35 -16.67 4.40 4.11
CA ILE A 35 -15.89 3.88 2.98
C ILE A 35 -16.86 3.27 1.95
N GLU A 36 -17.02 3.93 0.79
CA GLU A 36 -17.89 3.43 -0.29
C GLU A 36 -17.13 2.45 -1.18
N MET A 37 -15.93 2.82 -1.62
CA MET A 37 -15.10 2.03 -2.52
C MET A 37 -13.64 2.50 -2.50
N ILE A 38 -12.75 1.64 -2.97
CA ILE A 38 -11.36 1.97 -3.27
C ILE A 38 -11.19 1.71 -4.78
N GLU A 39 -10.79 2.74 -5.51
CA GLU A 39 -10.60 2.70 -6.96
C GLU A 39 -9.27 3.37 -7.32
N GLY A 40 -8.44 2.67 -8.10
CA GLY A 40 -7.10 3.12 -8.45
C GLY A 40 -6.27 3.48 -7.21
N ASN A 41 -5.90 4.76 -7.11
CA ASN A 41 -5.06 5.31 -6.05
C ASN A 41 -5.85 6.17 -5.04
N ALA A 42 -7.16 5.94 -4.90
CA ALA A 42 -8.00 6.71 -3.99
C ALA A 42 -9.00 5.85 -3.19
N ILE A 43 -9.28 6.28 -1.96
CA ILE A 43 -10.45 5.84 -1.18
C ILE A 43 -11.56 6.85 -1.38
N HIS A 44 -12.73 6.39 -1.81
CA HIS A 44 -13.94 7.22 -1.90
C HIS A 44 -14.76 7.08 -0.62
N LEU A 45 -14.94 8.21 0.05
CA LEU A 45 -15.79 8.34 1.22
C LEU A 45 -17.15 8.92 0.83
N LYS A 46 -18.19 8.42 1.49
CA LYS A 46 -19.55 8.92 1.36
C LYS A 46 -20.22 9.03 2.71
N ASP A 47 -20.72 10.21 3.02
CA ASP A 47 -21.56 10.47 4.17
C ASP A 47 -22.85 11.17 3.71
N GLY A 48 -23.92 10.40 3.56
CA GLY A 48 -25.15 10.87 2.94
C GLY A 48 -24.93 11.38 1.51
N ASN A 49 -25.02 12.70 1.32
CA ASN A 49 -24.79 13.38 0.04
C ASN A 49 -23.36 13.90 -0.13
N ASP A 50 -22.58 13.98 0.95
CA ASP A 50 -21.20 14.43 0.88
C ASP A 50 -20.31 13.30 0.38
N LYS A 51 -19.50 13.62 -0.63
CA LYS A 51 -18.50 12.71 -1.20
C LYS A 51 -17.13 13.34 -1.08
N GLU A 52 -16.18 12.57 -0.60
CA GLU A 52 -14.80 12.98 -0.43
C GLU A 52 -13.87 11.88 -0.92
N GLN A 53 -12.69 12.27 -1.34
CA GLN A 53 -11.64 11.36 -1.77
C GLN A 53 -10.46 11.46 -0.80
N ILE A 54 -9.81 10.32 -0.58
CA ILE A 54 -8.54 10.23 0.12
C ILE A 54 -7.50 9.69 -0.86
N ILE A 55 -6.40 10.43 -0.99
CA ILE A 55 -5.18 9.98 -1.67
C ILE A 55 -4.00 10.18 -0.72
N GLY A 56 -2.86 9.57 -1.01
CA GLY A 56 -1.70 9.75 -0.14
C GLY A 56 -0.43 9.13 -0.67
N VAL A 57 0.64 9.31 0.10
CA VAL A 57 1.95 8.73 -0.16
C VAL A 57 2.43 7.92 1.03
N LYS A 58 3.14 6.85 0.70
CA LYS A 58 3.94 6.04 1.61
C LYS A 58 5.32 6.67 1.75
N LEU A 59 5.71 6.98 2.98
CA LEU A 59 7.03 7.46 3.33
C LEU A 59 7.97 6.26 3.52
N ILE A 60 9.10 6.26 2.81
CA ILE A 60 10.14 5.26 3.02
C ILE A 60 10.99 5.74 4.21
N PRO A 61 10.97 5.02 5.34
CA PRO A 61 11.62 5.50 6.55
C PRO A 61 13.14 5.49 6.38
N ARG A 62 13.77 6.56 6.85
CA ARG A 62 15.23 6.64 7.02
C ARG A 62 15.56 6.55 8.49
N ASN A 63 16.52 5.68 8.83
CA ASN A 63 17.07 5.67 10.17
C ASN A 63 18.11 6.79 10.34
N ILE A 64 17.69 7.94 10.85
CA ILE A 64 18.58 9.09 11.04
C ILE A 64 19.71 8.83 12.06
N PHE A 65 19.55 7.86 12.96
CA PHE A 65 20.53 7.60 14.01
C PHE A 65 21.84 6.97 13.50
N ILE A 66 21.86 6.49 12.26
CA ILE A 66 23.09 6.01 11.61
C ILE A 66 23.91 7.16 11.03
N ASP A 67 23.28 8.32 10.82
CA ASP A 67 23.91 9.48 10.20
C ASP A 67 24.72 10.28 11.24
N ASN A 68 25.59 11.18 10.79
CA ASN A 68 26.31 12.10 11.69
C ASN A 68 25.36 13.14 12.33
N SER A 69 25.81 13.80 13.40
CA SER A 69 24.97 14.75 14.14
C SER A 69 24.51 15.96 13.29
N HIS A 70 25.30 16.35 12.30
CA HIS A 70 24.98 17.45 11.40
C HIS A 70 23.81 17.08 10.48
N VAL A 71 23.91 15.96 9.77
CA VAL A 71 22.88 15.42 8.88
C VAL A 71 21.58 15.16 9.67
N GLN A 72 21.67 14.58 10.86
CA GLN A 72 20.51 14.42 11.75
C GLN A 72 19.78 15.75 12.00
N SER A 73 20.53 16.79 12.37
CA SER A 73 19.98 18.12 12.63
C SER A 73 19.35 18.73 11.39
N GLN A 74 19.98 18.53 10.23
CA GLN A 74 19.51 19.03 8.95
C GLN A 74 18.21 18.34 8.49
N VAL A 75 18.11 17.02 8.62
CA VAL A 75 16.89 16.25 8.32
C VAL A 75 15.72 16.77 9.15
N ILE A 76 15.94 16.95 10.46
CA ILE A 76 14.90 17.47 11.38
C ILE A 76 14.49 18.90 10.98
N ASN A 77 15.45 19.75 10.66
CA ASN A 77 15.17 21.13 10.25
C ASN A 77 14.39 21.18 8.92
N ASN A 78 14.75 20.35 7.95
CA ASN A 78 14.05 20.27 6.67
C ASN A 78 12.59 19.82 6.86
N LEU A 79 12.35 18.77 7.65
CA LEU A 79 10.99 18.33 7.99
C LEU A 79 10.18 19.45 8.67
N ARG A 80 10.79 20.18 9.61
CA ARG A 80 10.16 21.34 10.25
C ARG A 80 9.76 22.40 9.22
N ILE A 81 10.61 22.68 8.23
CA ILE A 81 10.30 23.66 7.17
C ILE A 81 9.11 23.18 6.35
N VAL A 82 9.10 21.91 5.94
CA VAL A 82 7.98 21.31 5.18
C VAL A 82 6.67 21.48 5.92
N PHE A 83 6.56 21.02 7.16
CA PHE A 83 5.30 21.07 7.91
C PHE A 83 4.82 22.50 8.22
N ASN A 84 5.73 23.48 8.27
CA ASN A 84 5.35 24.88 8.41
C ASN A 84 4.84 25.51 7.10
N LYS A 85 5.26 24.97 5.95
CA LYS A 85 4.92 25.48 4.64
C LYS A 85 3.54 24.99 4.17
N LEU A 86 3.22 23.73 4.42
CA LEU A 86 1.95 23.12 4.03
C LEU A 86 0.76 23.88 4.64
N ARG A 87 -0.19 24.28 3.79
CA ARG A 87 -1.39 25.08 4.18
C ARG A 87 -2.68 24.27 4.19
N PHE A 88 -2.58 22.95 4.24
CA PHE A 88 -3.71 22.02 4.23
C PHE A 88 -3.52 20.95 5.30
N PRO A 89 -4.62 20.33 5.79
CA PRO A 89 -4.53 19.26 6.76
C PRO A 89 -3.90 18.02 6.13
N VAL A 90 -2.83 17.51 6.76
CA VAL A 90 -2.21 16.23 6.43
C VAL A 90 -2.58 15.23 7.52
N TYR A 91 -3.20 14.13 7.11
CA TYR A 91 -3.48 13.00 7.98
C TYR A 91 -2.31 12.03 7.91
N TRP A 92 -1.97 11.39 9.00
CA TRP A 92 -0.89 10.42 9.04
C TRP A 92 -1.34 9.17 9.79
N GLN A 93 -0.82 8.02 9.38
CA GLN A 93 -1.06 6.76 10.05
C GLN A 93 0.10 5.81 9.79
N TYR A 94 0.41 4.96 10.77
CA TYR A 94 1.27 3.80 10.55
C TYR A 94 0.45 2.52 10.42
N VAL A 95 0.92 1.60 9.58
CA VAL A 95 0.23 0.35 9.26
C VAL A 95 1.22 -0.81 9.41
N PHE A 96 0.82 -1.85 10.13
CA PHE A 96 1.56 -3.11 10.17
C PHE A 96 1.06 -4.02 9.05
N VAL A 97 1.91 -4.26 8.06
CA VAL A 97 1.59 -5.11 6.90
C VAL A 97 2.40 -6.40 6.93
N PRO A 98 1.93 -7.49 6.32
CA PRO A 98 2.79 -8.64 6.01
C PRO A 98 4.00 -8.18 5.21
N VAL A 99 5.16 -8.79 5.47
CA VAL A 99 6.39 -8.52 4.72
C VAL A 99 6.15 -8.68 3.23
N GLN A 100 6.55 -7.70 2.42
CA GLN A 100 6.46 -7.77 0.95
C GLN A 100 7.65 -8.53 0.35
N ILE A 101 7.51 -9.84 0.15
CA ILE A 101 8.53 -10.70 -0.50
C ILE A 101 7.95 -11.55 -1.64
N ASP A 102 6.84 -11.11 -2.24
CA ASP A 102 6.11 -11.85 -3.27
C ASP A 102 6.97 -12.11 -4.52
N ASP A 103 7.84 -11.17 -4.89
CA ASP A 103 8.81 -11.35 -5.99
C ASP A 103 9.79 -12.48 -5.69
N HIS A 104 10.31 -12.53 -4.46
CA HIS A 104 11.23 -13.59 -4.04
C HIS A 104 10.54 -14.96 -4.03
N ILE A 105 9.29 -15.01 -3.55
CA ILE A 105 8.48 -16.23 -3.57
C ILE A 105 8.24 -16.71 -5.00
N THR A 106 7.91 -15.78 -5.91
CA THR A 106 7.71 -16.08 -7.33
C THR A 106 8.98 -16.64 -7.98
N MET A 107 10.14 -16.06 -7.65
CA MET A 107 11.43 -16.57 -8.11
C MET A 107 11.71 -18.00 -7.60
N LEU A 108 11.41 -18.29 -6.32
CA LEU A 108 11.60 -19.62 -5.75
C LEU A 108 10.69 -20.67 -6.40
N LEU A 109 9.43 -20.33 -6.67
CA LEU A 109 8.49 -21.22 -7.36
C LEU A 109 8.96 -21.54 -8.79
N ALA A 110 9.39 -20.52 -9.52
CA ALA A 110 9.93 -20.71 -10.87
C ALA A 110 11.21 -21.57 -10.87
N ALA A 111 12.09 -21.38 -9.88
CA ALA A 111 13.30 -22.18 -9.72
C ALA A 111 12.99 -23.64 -9.36
N GLU A 112 12.02 -23.89 -8.47
CA GLU A 112 11.59 -25.25 -8.11
C GLU A 112 11.06 -26.02 -9.33
N GLU A 113 10.30 -25.36 -10.19
CA GLU A 113 9.71 -25.97 -11.40
C GLU A 113 10.79 -26.34 -12.44
N GLN A 114 11.84 -25.54 -12.56
CA GLN A 114 12.93 -25.73 -13.53
C GLN A 114 14.03 -26.68 -13.06
N GLU A 115 14.12 -26.96 -11.76
CA GLU A 115 15.22 -27.75 -11.18
C GLU A 115 15.03 -29.26 -11.38
N GLU A 116 16.01 -29.94 -11.97
CA GLU A 116 15.96 -31.38 -12.23
C GLU A 116 16.49 -32.21 -11.04
N ASP A 117 17.46 -31.70 -10.27
CA ASP A 117 18.04 -32.43 -9.14
C ASP A 117 17.06 -32.47 -7.95
N PRO A 118 16.61 -33.67 -7.51
CA PRO A 118 15.69 -33.80 -6.39
C PRO A 118 16.21 -33.18 -5.08
N LYS A 119 17.54 -33.16 -4.86
CA LYS A 119 18.13 -32.57 -3.64
C LYS A 119 18.06 -31.06 -3.67
N ILE A 120 18.40 -30.44 -4.79
CA ILE A 120 18.37 -28.97 -4.94
C ILE A 120 16.92 -28.50 -4.90
N ARG A 121 16.00 -29.22 -5.57
CA ARG A 121 14.56 -28.95 -5.49
C ARG A 121 14.04 -28.99 -4.04
N SER A 122 14.48 -29.96 -3.25
CA SER A 122 14.11 -30.03 -1.83
C SER A 122 14.67 -28.88 -0.99
N MET A 123 15.84 -28.33 -1.35
CA MET A 123 16.41 -27.15 -0.69
C MET A 123 15.61 -25.89 -1.03
N ILE A 124 15.30 -25.69 -2.32
CA ILE A 124 14.47 -24.56 -2.79
C ILE A 124 13.12 -24.58 -2.08
N ARG A 125 12.49 -25.75 -2.00
CA ARG A 125 11.22 -25.91 -1.27
C ARG A 125 11.34 -25.55 0.21
N ASN A 126 12.45 -25.92 0.86
CA ASN A 126 12.67 -25.56 2.26
C ASN A 126 12.83 -24.03 2.42
N ASP A 127 13.50 -23.37 1.48
CA ASP A 127 13.65 -21.91 1.49
C ASP A 127 12.32 -21.20 1.19
N PHE A 128 11.49 -21.76 0.30
CA PHE A 128 10.11 -21.31 0.10
C PHE A 128 9.30 -21.40 1.40
N GLU A 129 9.34 -22.55 2.09
CA GLU A 129 8.62 -22.73 3.37
C GLU A 129 9.09 -21.73 4.44
N LYS A 130 10.40 -21.42 4.50
CA LYS A 130 10.94 -20.37 5.38
C LYS A 130 10.45 -18.98 4.99
N ALA A 131 10.43 -18.65 3.70
CA ALA A 131 9.98 -17.37 3.20
C ALA A 131 8.50 -17.15 3.55
N THR A 132 7.64 -18.15 3.30
CA THR A 132 6.22 -18.11 3.70
C THR A 132 6.07 -17.97 5.22
N TRP A 133 6.82 -18.74 6.01
CA TRP A 133 6.80 -18.61 7.46
C TRP A 133 7.22 -17.20 7.94
N PHE A 134 8.21 -16.60 7.28
CA PHE A 134 8.66 -15.24 7.59
C PHE A 134 7.56 -14.21 7.30
N GLN A 135 6.90 -14.30 6.15
CA GLN A 135 5.77 -13.45 5.78
C GLN A 135 4.59 -13.58 6.74
N ASP A 136 4.29 -14.80 7.18
CA ASP A 136 3.19 -15.08 8.12
C ASP A 136 3.48 -14.55 9.53
N THR A 137 4.73 -14.65 9.97
CA THR A 137 5.14 -14.35 11.36
C THR A 137 5.53 -12.88 11.57
N HIS A 138 6.18 -12.26 10.58
CA HIS A 138 6.72 -10.92 10.71
C HIS A 138 5.83 -9.89 10.02
N ARG A 139 5.89 -8.66 10.51
CA ARG A 139 5.17 -7.52 9.95
C ARG A 139 6.14 -6.39 9.73
N GLU A 140 5.95 -5.66 8.64
CA GLU A 140 6.67 -4.44 8.34
C GLU A 140 5.84 -3.24 8.80
N LEU A 141 6.52 -2.21 9.26
CA LEU A 141 5.89 -0.95 9.67
C LEU A 141 5.98 0.04 8.52
N GLU A 142 4.82 0.45 8.01
CA GLU A 142 4.71 1.41 6.93
C GLU A 142 4.11 2.72 7.42
N PHE A 143 4.55 3.84 6.83
CA PHE A 143 4.11 5.19 7.22
C PHE A 143 3.38 5.84 6.06
N PHE A 144 2.12 6.23 6.28
CA PHE A 144 1.29 6.87 5.28
C PHE A 144 1.02 8.32 5.64
N LEU A 145 1.12 9.20 4.66
CA LEU A 145 0.65 10.57 4.69
C LEU A 145 -0.51 10.69 3.70
N MET A 146 -1.66 11.13 4.17
CA MET A 146 -2.91 11.12 3.43
C MET A 146 -3.56 12.51 3.44
N LEU A 147 -4.22 12.83 2.34
CA LEU A 147 -4.97 14.05 2.13
C LEU A 147 -6.43 13.69 1.88
N ARG A 148 -7.35 14.52 2.36
CA ARG A 148 -8.80 14.33 2.20
C ARG A 148 -9.44 15.61 1.70
N ASN A 149 -10.21 15.54 0.61
CA ASN A 149 -10.97 16.68 0.12
C ASN A 149 -12.18 16.25 -0.71
N LYS A 150 -13.17 17.15 -0.84
CA LYS A 150 -14.33 17.03 -1.73
C LYS A 150 -13.95 17.33 -3.19
N ASP A 151 -13.08 18.31 -3.39
CA ASP A 151 -12.64 18.73 -4.73
C ASP A 151 -11.35 18.01 -5.12
N GLU A 152 -11.45 17.17 -6.14
CA GLU A 152 -10.35 16.37 -6.69
C GLU A 152 -9.20 17.25 -7.22
N ASN A 153 -9.49 18.41 -7.83
CA ASN A 153 -8.43 19.27 -8.36
C ASN A 153 -7.59 19.89 -7.24
N ILE A 154 -8.26 20.30 -6.15
CA ILE A 154 -7.57 20.82 -4.96
C ILE A 154 -6.79 19.69 -4.28
N LEU A 155 -7.37 18.49 -4.24
CA LEU A 155 -6.74 17.32 -3.66
C LEU A 155 -5.43 16.96 -4.39
N LEU A 156 -5.46 16.85 -5.72
CA LEU A 156 -4.29 16.56 -6.55
C LEU A 156 -3.22 17.66 -6.45
N LYS A 157 -3.62 18.93 -6.48
CA LYS A 157 -2.68 20.05 -6.29
C LYS A 157 -1.98 19.99 -4.93
N ASN A 158 -2.74 19.73 -3.86
CA ASN A 158 -2.17 19.60 -2.52
C ASN A 158 -1.28 18.36 -2.40
N PHE A 159 -1.61 17.29 -3.12
CA PHE A 159 -0.78 16.09 -3.20
C PHE A 159 0.56 16.36 -3.87
N ASP A 160 0.56 17.03 -5.02
CA ASP A 160 1.79 17.42 -5.71
C ASP A 160 2.66 18.33 -4.83
N GLU A 161 2.03 19.27 -4.12
CA GLU A 161 2.72 20.12 -3.15
C GLU A 161 3.33 19.29 -2.01
N LEU A 162 2.56 18.38 -1.40
CA LEU A 162 3.06 17.49 -0.35
C LEU A 162 4.25 16.66 -0.82
N VAL A 163 4.14 16.01 -1.98
CA VAL A 163 5.20 15.18 -2.55
C VAL A 163 6.44 16.02 -2.82
N SER A 164 6.29 17.18 -3.47
CA SER A 164 7.39 18.09 -3.75
C SER A 164 8.12 18.52 -2.47
N GLU A 165 7.39 18.94 -1.44
CA GLU A 165 8.00 19.37 -0.18
C GLU A 165 8.71 18.22 0.55
N ILE A 166 8.12 17.03 0.57
CA ILE A 166 8.74 15.86 1.22
C ILE A 166 10.01 15.43 0.48
N ARG A 167 10.02 15.45 -0.86
CA ARG A 167 11.22 15.22 -1.67
C ARG A 167 12.30 16.26 -1.38
N HIS A 168 11.91 17.51 -1.20
CA HIS A 168 12.79 18.59 -0.81
C HIS A 168 13.34 18.45 0.61
N SER A 169 12.69 17.67 1.48
CA SER A 169 13.25 17.32 2.79
C SER A 169 14.25 16.16 2.76
N GLY A 170 14.36 15.47 1.62
CA GLY A 170 15.27 14.36 1.38
C GLY A 170 14.67 12.97 1.64
N PHE A 171 13.35 12.88 1.80
CA PHE A 171 12.69 11.59 1.97
C PHE A 171 12.20 11.04 0.63
N ARG A 172 12.35 9.72 0.47
CA ARG A 172 11.78 8.99 -0.65
C ARG A 172 10.32 8.65 -0.34
N THR A 173 9.45 8.83 -1.32
CA THR A 173 8.03 8.48 -1.18
C THR A 173 7.56 7.60 -2.32
N LYS A 174 6.45 6.90 -2.09
CA LYS A 174 5.74 6.11 -3.10
C LYS A 174 4.27 6.51 -3.06
N SER A 175 3.64 6.76 -4.21
CA SER A 175 2.20 7.01 -4.27
C SER A 175 1.44 5.79 -3.74
N LEU A 176 0.44 5.99 -2.87
CA LEU A 176 -0.35 4.87 -2.34
C LEU A 176 -1.17 4.23 -3.44
N ASN A 177 -1.06 2.91 -3.55
CA ASN A 177 -1.84 2.14 -4.51
C ASN A 177 -3.01 1.42 -3.82
N ILE A 178 -3.80 0.71 -4.63
CA ILE A 178 -4.97 -0.04 -4.14
C ILE A 178 -4.62 -1.06 -3.04
N HIS A 179 -3.44 -1.69 -3.10
CA HIS A 179 -2.99 -2.66 -2.09
C HIS A 179 -2.61 -1.97 -0.78
N ASP A 180 -1.93 -0.83 -0.85
CA ASP A 180 -1.60 -0.05 0.34
C ASP A 180 -2.89 0.38 1.07
N PHE A 181 -3.93 0.79 0.33
CA PHE A 181 -5.23 1.12 0.94
C PHE A 181 -5.97 -0.10 1.50
N TYR A 182 -5.89 -1.27 0.86
CA TYR A 182 -6.44 -2.50 1.44
C TYR A 182 -5.74 -2.89 2.74
N ASN A 183 -4.42 -2.74 2.79
CA ASN A 183 -3.64 -2.97 3.99
C ASN A 183 -4.02 -1.97 5.09
N TYR A 184 -4.17 -0.70 4.74
CA TYR A 184 -4.66 0.34 5.64
C TYR A 184 -6.04 -0.01 6.23
N VAL A 185 -7.01 -0.38 5.39
CA VAL A 185 -8.36 -0.73 5.87
C VAL A 185 -8.34 -2.01 6.71
N ALA A 186 -7.61 -3.04 6.28
CA ALA A 186 -7.44 -4.27 7.07
C ALA A 186 -6.88 -3.98 8.47
N TYR A 187 -5.89 -3.09 8.56
CA TYR A 187 -5.28 -2.69 9.82
C TYR A 187 -6.23 -1.85 10.68
N MET A 188 -6.89 -0.84 10.09
CA MET A 188 -7.86 0.03 10.78
C MET A 188 -9.01 -0.74 11.42
N TYR A 189 -9.42 -1.85 10.81
CA TYR A 189 -10.50 -2.71 11.30
C TYR A 189 -9.99 -3.92 12.09
N GLU A 190 -8.67 -4.07 12.25
CA GLU A 190 -8.02 -5.23 12.86
C GLU A 190 -8.50 -6.57 12.26
N ASN A 191 -8.84 -6.56 10.97
CA ASN A 191 -9.46 -7.68 10.28
C ASN A 191 -9.01 -7.76 8.81
N PRO A 192 -8.12 -8.70 8.46
CA PRO A 192 -7.65 -8.89 7.09
C PRO A 192 -8.77 -9.19 6.08
N LEU A 193 -9.85 -9.82 6.53
CA LEU A 193 -10.98 -10.22 5.69
C LEU A 193 -11.95 -9.06 5.42
N ILE A 194 -11.75 -7.90 6.05
CA ILE A 194 -12.66 -6.75 5.88
C ILE A 194 -12.78 -6.33 4.41
N ASN A 195 -11.69 -6.44 3.65
CA ASN A 195 -11.63 -6.09 2.23
C ASN A 195 -12.51 -7.00 1.38
N ASP A 196 -12.67 -8.27 1.75
CA ASP A 196 -13.61 -9.18 1.06
C ASP A 196 -15.05 -8.70 1.24
N PHE A 197 -15.39 -8.16 2.41
CA PHE A 197 -16.74 -7.68 2.70
C PHE A 197 -17.06 -6.34 2.03
N TYR A 198 -16.12 -5.41 1.95
CA TYR A 198 -16.32 -4.11 1.29
C TYR A 198 -16.19 -4.19 -0.24
N PHE A 199 -15.12 -4.80 -0.74
CA PHE A 199 -14.72 -4.67 -2.15
C PHE A 199 -15.04 -5.91 -2.99
N SER A 200 -15.94 -6.75 -2.49
CA SER A 200 -16.46 -7.93 -3.19
C SER A 200 -15.41 -8.97 -3.60
N ARG A 201 -14.28 -9.05 -2.89
CA ARG A 201 -13.27 -10.10 -3.08
C ARG A 201 -13.68 -11.40 -2.37
N GLY A 202 -13.01 -12.51 -2.68
CA GLY A 202 -13.26 -13.81 -2.05
C GLY A 202 -14.67 -14.36 -2.28
N ILE A 203 -15.50 -14.45 -1.23
CA ILE A 203 -16.85 -15.04 -1.25
C ILE A 203 -17.85 -14.32 -2.19
N PHE A 204 -17.53 -13.07 -2.58
CA PHE A 204 -18.34 -12.28 -3.50
C PHE A 204 -17.74 -12.17 -4.90
N SER A 205 -16.61 -12.83 -5.18
CA SER A 205 -15.96 -12.84 -6.50
C SER A 205 -16.90 -13.26 -7.63
N CYS A 206 -17.84 -14.17 -7.36
CA CYS A 206 -18.90 -14.57 -8.30
C CYS A 206 -19.89 -13.46 -8.70
N LEU A 207 -19.78 -12.27 -8.09
CA LEU A 207 -20.56 -11.08 -8.39
C LEU A 207 -19.79 -10.06 -9.24
N ILE A 208 -18.46 -10.20 -9.33
CA ILE A 208 -17.62 -9.40 -10.22
C ILE A 208 -17.83 -9.94 -11.62
N ASP A 209 -18.21 -9.09 -12.57
CA ASP A 209 -18.23 -9.45 -13.98
C ASP A 209 -16.81 -9.17 -14.52
N ASP A 210 -16.16 -10.19 -15.09
CA ASP A 210 -14.75 -10.18 -15.51
C ASP A 210 -14.43 -8.95 -16.39
N ALA A 211 -13.70 -7.95 -15.87
CA ALA A 211 -13.25 -6.82 -16.71
C ALA A 211 -11.97 -6.10 -16.25
N ASP A 212 -11.64 -6.00 -14.96
CA ASP A 212 -10.55 -5.11 -14.56
C ASP A 212 -9.38 -5.87 -13.90
N GLU A 213 -8.46 -6.37 -14.74
CA GLU A 213 -7.07 -6.54 -14.30
C GLU A 213 -6.51 -5.14 -14.04
N VAL A 214 -6.55 -4.71 -12.77
CA VAL A 214 -5.95 -3.45 -12.35
C VAL A 214 -4.44 -3.59 -12.44
N TYR A 215 -3.83 -3.05 -13.49
CA TYR A 215 -2.39 -2.85 -13.54
C TYR A 215 -2.00 -1.86 -12.45
N ILE A 216 -1.22 -2.33 -11.48
CA ILE A 216 -0.68 -1.51 -10.40
C ILE A 216 0.68 -1.02 -10.85
N GLU A 217 0.79 0.26 -11.17
CA GLU A 217 2.06 0.91 -11.43
C GLU A 217 2.50 1.63 -10.16
N ASP A 218 3.63 1.20 -9.61
CA ASP A 218 4.22 1.84 -8.43
C ASP A 218 4.95 3.11 -8.86
N GLU A 219 4.44 4.26 -8.44
CA GLU A 219 5.07 5.55 -8.70
C GLU A 219 5.95 5.95 -7.52
N TYR A 220 7.27 5.93 -7.74
CA TYR A 220 8.28 6.33 -6.76
C TYR A 220 8.74 7.77 -7.01
N HIS A 221 8.95 8.48 -5.91
CA HIS A 221 9.40 9.86 -5.88
C HIS A 221 10.73 9.95 -5.13
N GLU A 222 11.79 10.22 -5.88
CA GLU A 222 13.16 10.31 -5.33
C GLU A 222 13.43 11.69 -4.70
N PRO A 223 14.28 11.75 -3.65
CA PRO A 223 14.79 13.00 -3.11
C PRO A 223 15.41 13.92 -4.17
N ASP A 224 15.31 15.24 -3.97
CA ASP A 224 15.90 16.23 -4.88
C ASP A 224 17.43 16.32 -4.78
N PHE A 225 18.02 15.75 -3.73
CA PHE A 225 19.46 15.74 -3.47
C PHE A 225 19.89 14.40 -2.86
N SER A 226 21.18 14.08 -3.01
CA SER A 226 21.80 12.96 -2.30
C SER A 226 22.39 13.42 -0.98
N TYR A 227 22.27 12.60 0.06
CA TYR A 227 22.92 12.90 1.34
C TYR A 227 24.42 12.65 1.32
N ASP A 228 24.93 11.93 0.32
CA ASP A 228 26.37 11.81 0.08
C ASP A 228 27.03 13.19 -0.11
N ASP A 229 26.26 14.18 -0.58
CA ASP A 229 26.76 15.55 -0.74
C ASP A 229 26.99 16.23 0.61
N TYR A 230 26.20 15.91 1.64
CA TYR A 230 26.42 16.41 3.01
C TYR A 230 27.60 15.73 3.70
N TYR A 231 27.83 14.46 3.42
CA TYR A 231 29.02 13.75 3.90
C TYR A 231 30.30 14.28 3.25
N ARG A 232 30.22 14.72 1.98
CA ARG A 232 31.36 15.30 1.25
C ARG A 232 31.67 16.74 1.66
N SER A 233 30.67 17.53 2.06
CA SER A 233 30.91 18.91 2.53
C SER A 233 31.72 18.94 3.82
N GLU A 234 31.51 17.98 4.73
CA GLU A 234 32.33 17.83 5.96
C GLU A 234 33.80 17.57 5.62
N SER A 235 34.09 16.62 4.72
CA SER A 235 35.48 16.30 4.35
C SER A 235 36.25 17.49 3.75
N LYS A 236 35.55 18.44 3.09
CA LYS A 236 36.16 19.65 2.56
C LYS A 236 36.30 20.77 3.60
N GLU A 237 35.41 20.83 4.58
CA GLU A 237 35.54 21.76 5.70
C GLU A 237 36.65 21.32 6.67
N GLU A 238 36.85 20.01 6.87
CA GLU A 238 37.96 19.48 7.66
C GLU A 238 39.33 19.67 6.97
N GLU A 239 39.41 19.53 5.64
CA GLU A 239 40.66 19.79 4.87
C GLU A 239 41.08 21.27 4.83
N ASN A 240 40.15 22.22 5.06
CA ASN A 240 40.46 23.66 5.04
C ASN A 240 40.77 24.24 6.43
N VAL A 241 40.92 23.39 7.45
CA VAL A 241 41.23 23.79 8.84
C VAL A 241 42.67 23.41 9.24
N GLU A 242 43.49 22.90 8.32
CA GLU A 242 44.96 22.76 8.50
C GLU A 242 45.77 23.97 7.96
#